data_AF-A0A9E1GS11-F1
#
_entry.id   AF-A0A9E1GS11-F1
#
_cell.length_a   1.000
_cell.length_b   1.000
_cell.length_c   1.000
_cell.angle_alpha   90.00
_cell.angle_beta   90.00
_cell.angle_gamma   90.00
#
_symmetry.space_group_name_H-M   'P 1'
#
loop_
_entity.id
_entity.type
_entity.pdbx_description
1 polymer ?
#
loop_
_entity_poly.entity_id
_entity_poly.type
_entity_poly.pdbx_seq_one_letter_code
_entity_poly.pdbx_strand_id
1 'polypeptide(L)' 'MEMTMRWYGKDYDTVTLEQIRQSCYVKGIITTLYNKMPGEVWTLDEILA' A
#
# COMPACT_ATOMS: atom_id res chain seq x y z
N MET A 1 -13.53 -0.93 -15.23
CA MET A 1 -12.48 -0.04 -14.69
C MET A 1 -12.22 -0.44 -13.25
N GLU A 2 -10.96 -0.66 -12.90
CA GLU A 2 -10.54 -0.96 -11.53
C GLU A 2 -9.86 0.30 -10.97
N MET A 3 -10.52 0.97 -10.03
CA MET A 3 -9.91 2.12 -9.38
C MET A 3 -9.06 1.62 -8.22
N THR A 4 -7.78 1.97 -8.25
CA THR A 4 -6.82 1.62 -7.22
C THR A 4 -6.25 2.89 -6.61
N MET A 5 -6.08 2.92 -5.29
CA MET A 5 -5.39 4.01 -4.61
C MET A 5 -3.95 3.61 -4.28
N ARG A 6 -3.03 4.56 -4.42
CA ARG A 6 -1.68 4.39 -3.91
C ARG A 6 -1.68 4.69 -2.41
N TRP A 7 -1.14 3.78 -1.62
CA TRP A 7 -1.04 3.91 -0.16
C TRP A 7 0.37 3.58 0.29
N TYR A 8 0.94 4.42 1.14
CA TYR A 8 2.37 4.36 1.47
C TYR A 8 2.70 3.49 2.70
N GLY A 9 1.69 2.93 3.36
CA GLY A 9 1.88 2.19 4.61
C GLY A 9 1.44 2.99 5.81
N LYS A 10 1.22 2.31 6.94
CA LYS A 10 0.68 2.91 8.17
C LYS A 10 1.60 3.98 8.77
N ASP A 11 2.91 3.82 8.60
CA ASP A 11 3.92 4.72 9.18
C ASP A 11 4.24 5.92 8.30
N TYR A 12 3.95 5.84 7.00
CA TYR A 12 4.33 6.84 6.00
C TYR A 12 3.13 7.63 5.45
N ASP A 13 1.93 7.06 5.53
CA ASP A 13 0.71 7.68 5.02
C ASP A 13 -0.15 8.21 6.18
N THR A 14 -0.71 9.41 6.01
CA THR A 14 -1.68 9.96 6.97
C THR A 14 -3.08 9.41 6.73
N VAL A 15 -3.35 8.87 5.52
CA VAL A 15 -4.63 8.28 5.15
C VAL A 15 -4.70 6.83 5.63
N THR A 16 -5.76 6.49 6.36
CA THR A 16 -5.96 5.14 6.87
C THR A 16 -6.65 4.24 5.83
N LEU A 17 -6.42 2.93 5.93
CA LEU A 17 -7.14 1.94 5.12
C LEU A 17 -8.66 2.02 5.29
N GLU A 18 -9.13 2.41 6.47
CA GLU A 18 -10.55 2.61 6.76
C GLU A 18 -11.13 3.76 5.92
N GLN A 19 -10.40 4.88 5.82
CA GLN A 19 -10.81 6.01 4.96
C GLN A 19 -10.80 5.62 3.47
N ILE A 20 -9.80 4.85 3.03
CA ILE A 20 -9.71 4.38 1.64
C ILE A 20 -10.90 3.46 1.31
N ARG A 21 -11.31 2.59 2.25
CA ARG A 21 -12.48 1.69 2.09
C ARG A 21 -13.81 2.44 1.96
N GLN A 22 -13.91 3.68 2.45
CA GLN A 22 -15.11 4.50 2.28
C GLN A 22 -15.24 5.07 0.84
N SER A 23 -14.19 4.99 0.03
CA SER A 23 -14.22 5.48 -1.35
C SER A 23 -15.00 4.53 -2.25
N CYS A 24 -16.19 4.95 -2.70
CA CYS A 24 -17.17 4.13 -3.43
C CYS A 24 -16.66 3.31 -4.63
N TYR A 25 -15.52 3.70 -5.22
CA TYR A 25 -15.03 3.07 -6.45
C TYR A 25 -13.71 2.31 -6.26
N VAL A 26 -13.03 2.48 -5.14
CA VAL A 26 -11.68 1.90 -4.94
C VAL A 26 -11.80 0.42 -4.61
N LYS A 27 -11.18 -0.41 -5.45
CA LYS A 27 -11.20 -1.87 -5.36
C LYS A 27 -9.86 -2.47 -4.91
N GLY A 28 -8.79 -1.68 -4.98
CA GLY A 28 -7.45 -2.17 -4.69
C GLY A 28 -6.51 -1.08 -4.20
N ILE A 29 -5.42 -1.52 -3.59
CA ILE A 29 -4.39 -0.66 -3.04
C ILE A 29 -3.07 -1.02 -3.71
N ILE A 30 -2.35 0.01 -4.14
CA ILE A 30 -1.00 -0.10 -4.67
C ILE A 30 -0.06 0.44 -3.59
N THR A 31 0.77 -0.43 -3.04
CA THR A 31 1.77 -0.06 -2.04
C THR A 31 3.15 -0.58 -2.43
N THR A 32 4.18 -0.09 -1.76
CA THR A 32 5.57 -0.50 -1.96
C THR A 32 6.28 -0.53 -0.61
N LEU A 33 7.33 -1.34 -0.50
CA LEU A 33 8.14 -1.43 0.70
C LEU A 33 9.10 -0.22 0.81
N TYR A 34 8.67 0.85 1.46
CA TYR A 34 9.47 2.08 1.65
C TYR A 34 10.66 1.90 2.60
N ASN A 35 10.69 0.80 3.37
CA ASN A 35 11.79 0.49 4.27
C ASN A 35 13.02 -0.12 3.55
N LYS A 36 12.93 -0.40 2.24
CA LYS A 36 14.01 -1.02 1.46
C LYS A 36 14.78 -0.01 0.63
N MET A 37 16.10 -0.18 0.59
CA MET A 37 16.97 0.56 -0.30
C MET A 37 16.91 0.00 -1.73
N PRO A 38 17.23 0.83 -2.75
CA PRO A 38 17.33 0.37 -4.13
C PRO A 38 18.34 -0.78 -4.28
N GLY A 39 17.89 -1.90 -4.84
CA GLY A 39 18.73 -3.09 -5.06
C GLY A 39 18.61 -4.16 -3.99
N GLU A 40 17.88 -3.91 -2.90
CA GLU A 40 17.58 -4.94 -1.91
C GLU A 40 16.47 -5.89 -2.38
N VAL A 41 16.63 -7.18 -2.06
CA VAL A 41 15.64 -8.21 -2.35
C VAL A 41 14.44 -8.06 -1.40
N TRP A 42 13.25 -8.10 -1.98
CA TRP A 42 12.00 -8.14 -1.22
C TRP A 42 11.73 -9.59 -0.84
N THR A 43 11.69 -9.86 0.46
CA THR A 43 11.38 -11.21 0.94
C THR A 43 9.87 -11.46 0.89
N LEU A 44 9.47 -12.72 0.74
CA LEU A 44 8.05 -13.09 0.72
C LEU A 44 7.32 -12.71 2.01
N ASP A 45 8.00 -12.81 3.15
CA ASP A 45 7.46 -12.44 4.46
C ASP A 45 7.06 -10.96 4.49
N GLU A 46 7.93 -10.07 3.98
CA GLU A 46 7.67 -8.62 3.92
C GLU A 46 6.54 -8.24 2.96
N ILE A 47 6.27 -9.06 1.93
CA ILE A 47 5.18 -8.82 0.97
C ILE A 47 3.84 -9.34 1.51
N LEU A 48 3.85 -10.39 2.33
CA LEU A 48 2.66 -11.03 2.88
C LEU A 48 2.19 -10.43 4.22
N ALA A 49 3.05 -9.65 4.89
CA ALA A 49 2.77 -8.92 6.13
C ALA A 49 1.78 -7.76 5.92
#